data_AF-A0A932Y410-F1
#
_entry.id   AF-A0A932Y410-F1
#
_cell.length_a   1.000
_cell.length_b   1.000
_cell.length_c   1.000
_cell.angle_alpha   90.00
_cell.angle_beta   90.00
_cell.angle_gamma   90.00
#
_symmetry.space_group_name_H-M   'P 1'
#
loop_
_entity.id
_entity.type
_entity.pdbx_description
1 polymer ?
#
loop_
_entity_poly.entity_id
_entity_poly.type
_entity_poly.pdbx_seq_one_letter_code
_entity_poly.pdbx_strand_id
1 'polypeptide(L)' 'MKKRTNIVLDEKLIKKVKSLTGVHTKREAVQIALKNFAEKIILYKDLQKLKGKLQWSGNLTDMRKFRS' A
#
# COMPACT_ATOMS: atom_id res chain seq x y z
N MET A 1 19.68 1.15 -14.10
CA MET A 1 20.68 0.10 -13.76
C MET A 1 20.04 -0.94 -12.85
N LYS A 2 20.28 -2.24 -13.04
CA LYS A 2 19.85 -3.30 -12.08
C LYS A 2 21.05 -3.67 -11.19
N LYS A 3 20.85 -3.76 -9.87
CA LYS A 3 21.90 -4.09 -8.88
C LYS A 3 21.52 -5.37 -8.14
N ARG A 4 22.49 -6.27 -7.93
CA ARG A 4 22.33 -7.48 -7.10
C ARG A 4 22.71 -7.14 -5.66
N THR A 5 21.95 -7.66 -4.71
CA THR A 5 22.15 -7.45 -3.27
C THR A 5 21.80 -8.74 -2.55
N ASN A 6 22.55 -9.08 -1.51
CA ASN A 6 22.19 -10.19 -0.61
C ASN A 6 21.43 -9.63 0.60
N ILE A 7 20.21 -10.11 0.81
CA ILE A 7 19.33 -9.68 1.91
C ILE A 7 18.58 -10.89 2.46
N VAL A 8 18.33 -10.89 3.76
CA VAL A 8 17.49 -11.90 4.41
C VAL A 8 16.02 -11.52 4.21
N LEU A 9 15.21 -12.47 3.72
CA LEU A 9 13.78 -12.28 3.49
C LEU A 9 13.01 -13.35 4.25
N ASP A 10 11.87 -12.96 4.82
CA ASP A 10 10.92 -13.93 5.37
C ASP A 10 10.26 -14.72 4.23
N GLU A 11 10.50 -16.03 4.22
CA GLU A 11 9.97 -16.93 3.20
C GLU A 11 8.45 -17.05 3.24
N LYS A 12 7.83 -16.99 4.42
CA LYS A 12 6.37 -17.05 4.55
C LYS A 12 5.74 -15.83 3.90
N LEU A 13 6.32 -14.65 4.15
CA LEU A 13 5.87 -13.41 3.53
C LEU A 13 6.03 -13.45 2.01
N ILE A 14 7.18 -13.90 1.50
CA ILE A 14 7.39 -14.02 0.05
C ILE A 14 6.43 -15.03 -0.57
N LYS A 15 6.18 -16.18 0.06
CA LYS A 15 5.17 -17.14 -0.42
C LYS A 15 3.80 -16.52 -0.52
N LYS A 16 3.38 -15.76 0.51
CA LYS A 16 2.11 -15.03 0.51
C LYS A 16 2.04 -13.97 -0.58
N VAL A 17 3.11 -13.21 -0.79
CA VAL A 17 3.15 -12.21 -1.87
C VAL A 17 3.03 -12.91 -3.22
N LYS A 18 3.79 -13.98 -3.45
CA LYS A 18 3.72 -14.77 -4.68
C LYS A 18 2.32 -15.34 -4.94
N SER A 19 1.64 -15.85 -3.91
CA SER A 19 0.27 -16.37 -4.07
C SER A 19 -0.74 -15.28 -4.41
N LEU A 20 -0.56 -14.06 -3.88
CA LEU A 20 -1.46 -12.93 -4.12
C LEU A 20 -1.21 -12.25 -5.46
N THR A 21 0.04 -12.19 -5.92
CA THR A 21 0.42 -11.44 -7.14
C THR A 21 0.69 -12.33 -8.35
N GLY A 22 0.77 -13.65 -8.17
CA GLY A 22 1.03 -14.62 -9.23
C GLY A 22 2.49 -14.67 -9.69
N VAL A 23 3.42 -13.93 -9.08
CA VAL A 23 4.82 -13.87 -9.54
C VAL A 23 5.60 -15.12 -9.20
N HIS A 24 6.56 -15.46 -10.06
CA HIS A 24 7.32 -16.70 -9.95
C HIS A 24 8.61 -16.54 -9.13
N THR A 25 9.23 -15.35 -9.13
CA THR A 25 10.54 -15.16 -8.48
C THR A 25 10.48 -14.29 -7.22
N LYS A 26 11.40 -14.55 -6.26
CA LYS A 26 11.56 -13.70 -5.06
C LYS A 26 11.92 -12.25 -5.47
N ARG A 27 12.70 -12.07 -6.55
CA ARG A 27 13.09 -10.75 -7.08
C ARG A 27 11.89 -9.94 -7.57
N GLU A 28 10.99 -10.55 -8.32
CA GLU A 28 9.77 -9.88 -8.80
C GLU A 28 8.85 -9.48 -7.66
N ALA A 29 8.65 -10.38 -6.69
CA ALA A 29 7.87 -10.08 -5.49
C ALA A 29 8.38 -8.84 -4.76
N VAL A 30 9.70 -8.75 -4.55
CA VAL A 30 10.34 -7.58 -3.92
C VAL A 30 10.21 -6.34 -4.78
N GLN A 31 10.39 -6.45 -6.10
CA GLN A 31 10.33 -5.30 -6.99
C GLN A 31 8.93 -4.70 -7.09
N ILE A 32 7.88 -5.54 -7.14
CA ILE A 32 6.48 -5.09 -7.08
C ILE A 32 6.19 -4.46 -5.73
N ALA A 33 6.62 -5.07 -4.63
CA ALA A 33 6.38 -4.53 -3.29
C ALA A 33 6.98 -3.13 -3.13
N LEU A 34 8.22 -2.91 -3.59
CA LEU A 34 8.88 -1.60 -3.53
C LEU A 34 8.18 -0.56 -4.41
N LYS A 35 7.75 -0.93 -5.62
CA LYS A 35 7.01 -0.03 -6.51
C LYS A 35 5.70 0.42 -5.86
N ASN A 36 4.90 -0.54 -5.39
CA ASN A 36 3.61 -0.27 -4.76
C ASN A 36 3.78 0.58 -3.49
N PHE A 37 4.84 0.32 -2.72
CA PHE A 37 5.13 1.10 -1.51
C PHE A 37 5.47 2.56 -1.84
N ALA A 38 6.31 2.79 -2.85
CA ALA A 38 6.65 4.14 -3.29
C ALA A 38 5.41 4.90 -3.81
N GLU A 39 4.60 4.27 -4.66
CA GLU A 39 3.35 4.85 -5.17
C GLU A 39 2.38 5.19 -4.03
N LYS A 40 2.24 4.29 -3.06
CA LYS A 40 1.39 4.50 -1.89
C LYS A 40 1.86 5.66 -1.02
N ILE A 41 3.17 5.84 -0.83
CA ILE A 41 3.72 7.00 -0.10
C ILE A 41 3.35 8.31 -0.80
N ILE A 42 3.49 8.36 -2.13
CA ILE A 42 3.17 9.55 -2.91
C ILE A 42 1.68 9.88 -2.75
N LEU A 43 0.81 8.87 -2.93
CA LEU A 43 -0.64 9.02 -2.74
C LEU A 43 -0.98 9.57 -1.35
N TYR A 44 -0.38 9.03 -0.28
CA TYR A 44 -0.64 9.55 1.07
C TYR A 44 -0.19 10.98 1.26
N LYS A 45 0.95 11.38 0.68
CA LYS A 45 1.41 12.77 0.73
C LYS A 45 0.43 13.71 0.03
N ASP A 46 -0.09 13.31 -1.13
CA ASP A 46 -1.06 14.12 -1.87
C ASP A 46 -2.41 14.20 -1.14
N LEU A 47 -2.88 13.09 -0.56
CA LEU A 47 -4.06 13.11 0.31
C LEU A 47 -3.87 14.01 1.53
N GLN A 48 -2.68 14.03 2.15
CA GLN A 48 -2.39 14.95 3.25
C GLN A 48 -2.46 16.42 2.81
N LYS A 49 -2.07 16.78 1.58
CA LYS A 49 -2.20 18.16 1.07
C LYS A 49 -3.65 18.61 0.91
N LEU A 50 -4.58 17.67 0.78
CA LEU A 50 -6.02 17.93 0.68
C LEU A 50 -6.69 18.08 2.05
N LYS A 51 -6.00 17.68 3.13
CA LYS A 51 -6.51 17.82 4.51
C LYS A 51 -6.82 19.29 4.80
N GLY A 52 -8.07 19.55 5.20
CA GLY A 52 -8.55 20.90 5.51
C GLY A 52 -8.93 21.77 4.29
N LYS A 53 -8.65 21.31 3.06
CA LYS A 53 -9.05 22.01 1.83
C LYS A 53 -10.40 21.55 1.29
N LEU A 54 -10.77 20.31 1.59
CA LEU A 54 -12.04 19.72 1.18
C LEU A 54 -13.12 20.07 2.21
N GLN A 55 -14.20 20.72 1.78
CA GLN A 55 -15.39 20.87 2.60
C GLN A 55 -16.13 19.53 2.63
N TRP A 56 -16.37 19.03 3.83
CA TRP A 56 -17.14 17.82 4.04
C TRP A 56 -18.61 18.19 4.25
N SER A 57 -19.50 17.73 3.37
CA SER A 57 -20.93 18.08 3.34
C SER A 57 -21.84 16.98 3.90
N GLY A 58 -21.46 16.34 5.00
CA GLY A 58 -22.29 15.32 5.66
C GLY A 58 -22.76 15.74 7.07
N ASN A 59 -23.62 14.94 7.68
CA ASN A 59 -23.94 15.03 9.11
C ASN A 59 -23.36 13.83 9.86
N LEU A 60 -22.35 14.07 10.69
CA LEU A 60 -21.62 13.04 11.43
C LEU A 60 -22.52 12.30 12.42
N THR A 61 -23.50 13.01 12.98
CA THR A 61 -24.44 12.47 13.95
C THR A 61 -25.38 11.46 13.30
N ASP A 62 -25.88 11.77 12.10
CA ASP A 62 -26.79 10.88 11.37
C ASP A 62 -26.10 9.61 10.87
N MET A 63 -24.86 9.72 10.38
CA MET A 63 -24.09 8.56 9.93
C MET A 63 -23.76 7.57 11.05
N ARG A 64 -23.66 8.04 12.30
CA ARG A 64 -23.36 7.19 13.46
C ARG A 64 -24.58 6.43 13.98
N LYS A 65 -25.81 6.88 13.65
CA LYS A 65 -27.06 6.21 14.08
C LYS A 65 -27.22 4.81 13.47
N PHE A 66 -26.62 4.54 12.31
CA PHE A 66 -26.70 3.25 11.60
C PHE A 66 -25.67 2.21 12.06
N ARG A 67 -25.04 2.38 13.23
CA ARG A 67 -24.02 1.45 13.75
C ARG A 67 -24.56 0.46 14.79
N SER A 68 -25.87 0.32 14.94
CA SER A 68 -26.52 -0.71 15.77
C SER A 68 -26.61 -2.04 15.03
#